data_AF-A0A537LSD9-F1
#
_entry.id   AF-A0A537LSD9-F1
#
_cell.length_a   1.000
_cell.length_b   1.000
_cell.length_c   1.000
_cell.angle_alpha   90.00
_cell.angle_beta   90.00
_cell.angle_gamma   90.00
#
_symmetry.space_group_name_H-M   'P 1'
#
loop_
_entity.id
_entity.type
_entity.pdbx_description
1 polymer ?
#
loop_
_entity_poly.entity_id
_entity_poly.type
_entity_poly.pdbx_seq_one_letter_code
_entity_poly.pdbx_strand_id
1 'polypeptide(L)'
;MSAITSVTAREILDSRGNPTVEVDVLLASGALGRAAVPSGASTGLHEAVELRDRDAARYGGLGVREAVRHVRETIAPAITGHDGLDQEGLDRRMVALDGTPNKGRLGANAILGVSLATARAAAAEQGRPLFQSLAQSLARGGGATLPVPLMNILNGGKHADNALDFQEFMVVPVRAPAFSEALRMGAETYHALHRV
;
A
#
# COMPACT_ATOMS: atom_id res chain seq x y z
N MET A 1 24.44 7.39 0.96
CA MET A 1 24.76 5.97 0.70
C MET A 1 23.46 5.21 0.83
N SER A 2 22.96 4.65 -0.26
CA SER A 2 21.60 4.12 -0.36
C SER A 2 21.46 2.63 -0.09
N ALA A 3 22.55 1.94 0.29
CA ALA A 3 22.47 0.52 0.64
C ALA A 3 21.53 0.28 1.83
N ILE A 4 20.65 -0.71 1.73
CA ILE A 4 19.74 -1.12 2.79
C ILE A 4 20.55 -1.72 3.95
N THR A 5 20.36 -1.19 5.16
CA THR A 5 21.05 -1.65 6.38
C THR A 5 20.14 -2.38 7.37
N SER A 6 18.86 -2.05 7.38
CA SER A 6 17.89 -2.70 8.27
C SER A 6 16.50 -2.71 7.66
N VAL A 7 15.79 -3.82 7.88
CA VAL A 7 14.39 -3.99 7.51
C VAL A 7 13.67 -4.57 8.73
N THR A 8 12.67 -3.86 9.24
CA THR A 8 11.85 -4.35 10.36
C THR A 8 10.39 -4.40 9.95
N ALA A 9 9.63 -5.34 10.52
CA ALA A 9 8.21 -5.47 10.27
C ALA A 9 7.45 -5.71 11.56
N ARG A 10 6.19 -5.26 11.59
CA ARG A 10 5.27 -5.42 12.71
C ARG A 10 3.83 -5.60 12.22
N GLU A 11 3.03 -6.20 13.07
CA GLU A 11 1.59 -6.30 12.91
C GLU A 11 0.95 -5.02 13.48
N ILE A 12 0.16 -4.31 12.67
CA ILE A 12 -0.67 -3.16 13.07
C ILE A 12 -2.13 -3.43 12.71
N LEU A 13 -3.05 -2.51 13.00
CA LEU A 13 -4.46 -2.63 12.61
C LEU A 13 -4.81 -1.69 11.44
N ASP A 14 -5.60 -2.20 10.49
CA ASP A 14 -6.18 -1.42 9.39
C ASP A 14 -7.41 -0.60 9.85
N SER A 15 -8.01 0.16 8.93
CA SER A 15 -9.18 1.00 9.22
C SER A 15 -10.44 0.23 9.62
N ARG A 16 -10.46 -1.11 9.46
CA ARG A 16 -11.55 -2.01 9.88
C ARG A 16 -11.20 -2.77 11.16
N GLY A 17 -10.04 -2.47 11.78
CA GLY A 17 -9.56 -3.17 12.97
C GLY A 17 -8.97 -4.56 12.69
N ASN A 18 -8.70 -4.91 11.44
CA ASN A 18 -8.05 -6.17 11.09
C ASN A 18 -6.52 -6.03 11.08
N PRO A 19 -5.76 -7.07 11.46
CA PRO A 19 -4.31 -7.05 11.36
C PRO A 19 -3.81 -6.78 9.94
N THR A 20 -2.73 -6.00 9.81
CA THR A 20 -1.97 -5.83 8.57
C THR A 20 -0.47 -5.63 8.86
N VAL A 21 0.36 -5.72 7.82
CA VAL A 21 1.81 -5.60 7.90
C VAL A 21 2.23 -4.14 7.74
N GLU A 22 3.08 -3.65 8.64
CA GLU A 22 3.85 -2.42 8.49
C GLU A 22 5.35 -2.75 8.45
N VAL A 23 6.07 -2.14 7.51
CA VAL A 23 7.51 -2.34 7.30
C VAL A 23 8.24 -1.01 7.39
N ASP A 24 9.39 -1.02 8.07
CA ASP A 24 10.40 0.04 8.06
C ASP A 24 11.64 -0.44 7.29
N VAL A 25 12.17 0.38 6.40
CA VAL A 25 13.45 0.18 5.70
C VAL A 25 14.38 1.35 6.00
N LEU A 26 15.58 1.04 6.52
CA LEU A 26 16.63 2.01 6.82
C LEU A 26 17.79 1.84 5.83
N LEU A 27 18.27 2.96 5.28
CA LEU A 27 19.44 3.00 4.40
C LEU A 27 20.71 3.39 5.18
N ALA A 28 21.88 3.14 4.61
CA ALA A 28 23.18 3.46 5.22
C ALA A 28 23.40 4.95 5.49
N SER A 29 22.68 5.83 4.80
CA SER A 29 22.64 7.27 5.08
C SER A 29 21.85 7.65 6.32
N GLY A 30 21.05 6.74 6.87
CA GLY A 30 20.05 7.02 7.90
C GLY A 30 18.66 7.36 7.36
N ALA A 31 18.46 7.41 6.03
CA ALA A 31 17.14 7.60 5.44
C ALA A 31 16.20 6.43 5.79
N LEU A 32 15.01 6.78 6.29
CA LEU A 32 14.00 5.83 6.76
C LEU A 32 12.72 5.93 5.92
N GLY A 33 12.21 4.80 5.45
CA GLY A 33 10.90 4.69 4.84
C GLY A 33 10.01 3.71 5.58
N ARG A 34 8.74 4.07 5.79
CA ARG A 34 7.71 3.26 6.45
C ARG A 34 6.51 3.06 5.55
N ALA A 35 6.00 1.85 5.44
CA ALA A 35 4.77 1.56 4.71
C ALA A 35 3.92 0.50 5.42
N ALA A 36 2.63 0.80 5.57
CA ALA A 36 1.59 -0.15 5.94
C ALA A 36 0.86 -0.63 4.69
N VAL A 37 0.43 -1.88 4.68
CA VAL A 37 -0.20 -2.51 3.52
C VAL A 37 -1.72 -2.48 3.66
N PRO A 38 -2.47 -1.97 2.66
CA PRO A 38 -3.92 -2.05 2.69
C PRO A 38 -4.41 -3.49 2.51
N SER A 39 -5.63 -3.78 2.96
CA SER A 39 -6.31 -5.06 2.74
C SER A 39 -7.68 -4.82 2.14
N GLY A 40 -8.02 -5.55 1.08
CA GLY A 40 -9.32 -5.49 0.42
C GLY A 40 -10.40 -6.26 1.17
N ALA A 41 -11.66 -5.86 1.00
CA ALA A 41 -12.83 -6.66 1.44
C ALA A 41 -13.25 -7.70 0.39
N SER A 42 -13.08 -7.36 -0.89
CA SER A 42 -13.46 -8.17 -2.04
C SER A 42 -12.23 -8.44 -2.87
N THR A 43 -11.63 -9.61 -2.70
CA THR A 43 -10.45 -10.03 -3.46
C THR A 43 -10.89 -10.81 -4.71
N GLY A 44 -10.36 -10.43 -5.87
CA GLY A 44 -10.49 -11.18 -7.10
C GLY A 44 -9.72 -12.50 -7.06
N LEU A 45 -10.23 -13.53 -7.74
CA LEU A 45 -9.62 -14.88 -7.78
C LEU A 45 -8.16 -14.89 -8.28
N HIS A 46 -7.79 -13.91 -9.11
CA HIS A 46 -6.47 -13.80 -9.74
C HIS A 46 -5.57 -12.74 -9.10
N GLU A 47 -5.95 -12.21 -7.93
CA GLU A 47 -5.10 -11.28 -7.20
C GLU A 47 -3.89 -11.97 -6.57
N ALA A 48 -2.85 -11.19 -6.29
CA ALA A 48 -1.75 -11.64 -5.46
C ALA A 48 -2.25 -11.93 -4.04
N VAL A 49 -1.72 -12.98 -3.41
CA VAL A 49 -2.29 -13.53 -2.17
C VAL A 49 -1.85 -12.71 -0.97
N GLU A 50 -2.81 -12.13 -0.25
CA GLU A 50 -2.60 -11.66 1.12
C GLU A 50 -2.44 -12.86 2.07
N LEU A 51 -1.27 -12.98 2.72
CA LEU A 51 -1.01 -14.08 3.64
C LEU A 51 -1.57 -13.76 5.03
N ARG A 52 -2.40 -14.67 5.54
CA ARG A 52 -3.05 -14.63 6.87
C ARG A 52 -2.70 -15.88 7.66
N ASP A 53 -2.61 -15.76 8.99
CA ASP A 53 -2.19 -16.82 9.91
C ASP A 53 -3.19 -17.98 10.00
N ARG A 54 -4.49 -17.72 9.78
CA ARG A 54 -5.61 -18.68 9.94
C ARG A 54 -5.72 -19.30 11.35
N ASP A 55 -5.09 -18.67 12.33
CA ASP A 55 -5.24 -19.01 13.75
C ASP A 55 -6.53 -18.40 14.32
N ALA A 56 -7.56 -19.24 14.49
CA ALA A 56 -8.87 -18.81 14.99
C ALA A 56 -8.82 -18.15 16.38
N ALA A 57 -7.79 -18.45 17.20
CA ALA A 57 -7.64 -17.84 18.52
C ALA A 57 -7.21 -16.36 18.46
N ARG A 58 -6.75 -15.88 17.30
CA ARG A 58 -6.27 -14.51 17.12
C ARG A 58 -6.96 -13.80 15.96
N TYR A 59 -7.66 -12.72 16.27
CA TYR A 59 -8.36 -11.90 15.27
C TYR A 59 -9.25 -12.73 14.33
N GLY A 60 -9.85 -13.81 14.84
CA GLY A 60 -10.69 -14.72 14.04
C GLY A 60 -9.97 -15.39 12.86
N GLY A 61 -8.65 -15.59 12.93
CA GLY A 61 -7.84 -16.15 11.85
C GLY A 61 -7.20 -15.12 10.93
N LEU A 62 -7.44 -13.81 11.16
CA LEU A 62 -6.95 -12.73 10.30
C LEU A 62 -5.58 -12.17 10.70
N GLY A 63 -4.89 -12.78 11.67
CA GLY A 63 -3.51 -12.41 12.02
C GLY A 63 -2.56 -12.42 10.82
N VAL A 64 -1.46 -11.67 10.91
CA VAL A 64 -0.43 -11.59 9.84
C VAL A 64 0.99 -11.82 10.37
N ARG A 65 1.13 -12.55 11.49
CA ARG A 65 2.44 -12.83 12.08
C ARG A 65 3.34 -13.59 11.13
N GLU A 66 2.79 -14.49 10.32
CA GLU A 66 3.57 -15.25 9.34
C GLU A 66 4.15 -14.34 8.25
N ALA A 67 3.36 -13.39 7.73
CA ALA A 67 3.85 -12.39 6.78
C ALA A 67 4.92 -11.49 7.40
N VAL A 68 4.73 -11.05 8.66
CA VAL A 68 5.75 -10.30 9.41
C VAL A 68 7.03 -11.11 9.59
N ARG A 69 6.92 -12.40 9.88
CA ARG A 69 8.04 -13.33 10.01
C ARG A 69 8.78 -13.48 8.68
N HIS A 70 8.07 -13.64 7.56
CA HIS A 70 8.67 -13.68 6.22
C HIS A 70 9.46 -12.41 5.90
N VAL A 71 8.96 -11.22 6.28
CA VAL A 71 9.75 -9.99 6.09
C VAL A 71 11.07 -10.06 6.86
N ARG A 72 11.02 -10.44 8.15
CA ARG A 72 12.19 -10.41 9.04
C ARG A 72 13.22 -11.50 8.77
N GLU A 73 12.76 -12.72 8.53
CA GLU A 73 13.61 -13.91 8.49
C GLU A 73 13.99 -14.33 7.08
N THR A 74 13.24 -13.89 6.06
CA THR A 74 13.46 -14.33 4.67
C THR A 74 13.77 -13.16 3.74
N ILE A 75 12.94 -12.12 3.72
CA ILE A 75 13.13 -10.99 2.81
C ILE A 75 14.31 -10.13 3.27
N ALA A 76 14.36 -9.73 4.54
CA ALA A 76 15.40 -8.83 5.06
C ALA A 76 16.83 -9.35 4.83
N PRO A 77 17.18 -10.62 5.15
CA PRO A 77 18.52 -11.13 4.86
C PRO A 77 18.81 -11.17 3.35
N ALA A 78 17.78 -11.42 2.54
CA ALA A 78 17.94 -11.50 1.09
C ALA A 78 18.16 -10.14 0.43
N ILE A 79 17.77 -9.01 1.03
CA ILE A 79 17.89 -7.67 0.41
C ILE A 79 18.85 -6.73 1.15
N THR A 80 19.41 -7.14 2.29
CA THR A 80 20.41 -6.34 3.00
C THR A 80 21.61 -6.08 2.09
N GLY A 81 22.08 -4.83 2.07
CA GLY A 81 23.14 -4.36 1.18
C GLY A 81 22.69 -4.03 -0.25
N HIS A 82 21.44 -4.32 -0.62
CA HIS A 82 20.86 -3.90 -1.91
C HIS A 82 20.77 -2.37 -1.96
N ASP A 83 20.98 -1.78 -3.14
CA ASP A 83 20.85 -0.34 -3.35
C ASP A 83 19.37 0.07 -3.31
N GLY A 84 18.97 0.85 -2.31
CA GLY A 84 17.60 1.34 -2.14
C GLY A 84 17.12 2.24 -3.30
N LEU A 85 18.02 2.77 -4.13
CA LEU A 85 17.65 3.51 -5.35
C LEU A 85 17.29 2.59 -6.53
N ASP A 86 17.73 1.32 -6.51
CA ASP A 86 17.39 0.31 -7.50
C ASP A 86 16.09 -0.42 -7.13
N GLN A 87 14.97 0.31 -7.24
CA GLN A 87 13.64 -0.20 -6.91
C GLN A 87 13.26 -1.42 -7.75
N GLU A 88 13.54 -1.38 -9.06
CA GLU A 88 13.18 -2.46 -9.96
C GLU A 88 13.98 -3.74 -9.66
N GLY A 89 15.29 -3.63 -9.43
CA GLY A 89 16.11 -4.76 -9.03
C GLY A 89 15.68 -5.34 -7.69
N LEU A 90 15.32 -4.50 -6.73
CA LEU A 90 14.79 -4.95 -5.44
C LEU A 90 13.49 -5.74 -5.60
N ASP A 91 12.52 -5.18 -6.32
CA ASP A 91 11.21 -5.81 -6.51
C ASP A 91 11.32 -7.12 -7.28
N ARG A 92 12.14 -7.18 -8.33
CA ARG A 92 12.44 -8.42 -9.06
C ARG A 92 13.07 -9.47 -8.15
N ARG A 93 14.01 -9.06 -7.29
CA ARG A 93 14.66 -9.96 -6.34
C ARG A 93 13.66 -10.55 -5.34
N MET A 94 12.73 -9.77 -4.82
CA MET A 94 11.68 -10.26 -3.92
C MET A 94 10.67 -11.17 -4.62
N VAL A 95 10.28 -10.86 -5.87
CA VAL A 95 9.41 -11.72 -6.69
C VAL A 95 10.09 -13.05 -6.99
N ALA A 96 11.36 -13.02 -7.39
CA ALA A 96 12.15 -14.23 -7.63
C ALA A 96 12.36 -15.04 -6.35
N LEU A 97 12.59 -14.36 -5.23
CA LEU A 97 12.71 -14.99 -3.92
C LEU A 97 11.42 -15.73 -3.59
N ASP A 98 10.24 -15.10 -3.71
CA ASP A 98 8.96 -15.77 -3.50
C ASP A 98 8.77 -16.98 -4.42
N GLY A 99 9.03 -16.81 -5.72
CA GLY A 99 9.03 -17.90 -6.70
C GLY A 99 7.64 -18.39 -7.13
N THR A 100 6.55 -17.80 -6.63
CA THR A 100 5.18 -18.14 -7.04
C THR A 100 4.56 -17.02 -7.89
N PRO A 101 3.68 -17.35 -8.86
CA PRO A 101 3.09 -16.35 -9.74
C PRO A 101 2.20 -15.32 -9.01
N ASN A 102 1.64 -15.70 -7.85
CA ASN A 102 0.71 -14.90 -7.08
C ASN A 102 1.29 -14.41 -5.74
N LYS A 103 2.60 -14.54 -5.51
CA LYS A 103 3.24 -14.13 -4.25
C LYS A 103 2.73 -14.89 -3.01
N GLY A 104 2.20 -16.09 -3.20
CA GLY A 104 1.54 -16.87 -2.15
C GLY A 104 2.49 -17.51 -1.14
N ARG A 105 3.80 -17.61 -1.44
CA ARG A 105 4.77 -18.23 -0.51
C ARG A 105 5.17 -17.27 0.61
N LEU A 106 5.51 -16.03 0.27
CA LEU A 106 5.92 -15.00 1.22
C LEU A 106 4.75 -14.11 1.65
N GLY A 107 3.73 -14.00 0.80
CA GLY A 107 2.61 -13.08 0.97
C GLY A 107 2.84 -11.78 0.20
N ALA A 108 1.87 -11.40 -0.61
CA ALA A 108 1.87 -10.13 -1.33
C ALA A 108 1.94 -8.93 -0.38
N ASN A 109 1.32 -9.06 0.80
CA ASN A 109 1.41 -8.08 1.89
C ASN A 109 2.84 -7.95 2.46
N ALA A 110 3.61 -9.02 2.59
CA ALA A 110 5.02 -8.92 3.00
C ALA A 110 5.85 -8.18 1.94
N ILE A 111 5.73 -8.58 0.67
CA ILE A 111 6.51 -8.03 -0.44
C ILE A 111 6.17 -6.56 -0.69
N LEU A 112 4.87 -6.22 -0.73
CA LEU A 112 4.42 -4.85 -0.97
C LEU A 112 4.86 -3.90 0.16
N GLY A 113 4.84 -4.36 1.41
CA GLY A 113 5.31 -3.57 2.55
C GLY A 113 6.77 -3.16 2.39
N VAL A 114 7.64 -4.10 2.06
CA VAL A 114 9.08 -3.84 1.82
C VAL A 114 9.29 -2.97 0.59
N SER A 115 8.57 -3.23 -0.51
CA SER A 115 8.64 -2.46 -1.75
C SER A 115 8.34 -0.98 -1.53
N LEU A 116 7.20 -0.68 -0.89
CA LEU A 116 6.78 0.71 -0.62
C LEU A 116 7.64 1.40 0.44
N ALA A 117 8.08 0.67 1.47
CA ALA A 117 8.98 1.21 2.49
C ALA A 117 10.33 1.60 1.87
N THR A 118 10.87 0.78 0.97
CA THR A 118 12.11 1.11 0.24
C THR A 118 11.94 2.35 -0.64
N ALA A 119 10.86 2.44 -1.42
CA ALA A 119 10.58 3.60 -2.26
C ALA A 119 10.52 4.91 -1.44
N ARG A 120 9.95 4.85 -0.23
CA ARG A 120 9.92 5.98 0.70
C ARG A 120 11.29 6.31 1.27
N ALA A 121 12.10 5.30 1.61
CA ALA A 121 13.46 5.49 2.09
C ALA A 121 14.35 6.11 1.00
N ALA A 122 14.18 5.68 -0.26
CA ALA A 122 14.84 6.24 -1.43
C ALA A 122 14.46 7.71 -1.68
N ALA A 123 13.17 8.05 -1.57
CA ALA A 123 12.71 9.43 -1.67
C ALA A 123 13.31 10.31 -0.56
N ALA A 124 13.40 9.79 0.67
CA ALA A 124 14.04 10.46 1.79
C ALA A 124 15.56 10.65 1.56
N GLU A 125 16.27 9.65 1.03
CA GLU A 125 17.68 9.74 0.64
C GLU A 125 17.92 10.84 -0.40
N GLN A 126 16.99 10.99 -1.35
CA GLN A 126 17.06 12.01 -2.39
C GLN A 126 16.64 13.42 -1.90
N GLY A 127 16.09 13.53 -0.69
CA GLY A 127 15.50 14.78 -0.18
C GLY A 127 14.30 15.26 -1.00
N ARG A 128 13.52 14.34 -1.57
CA ARG A 128 12.39 14.65 -2.48
C ARG A 128 11.09 14.04 -1.99
N PRO A 129 9.94 14.67 -2.28
CA PRO A 129 8.64 14.03 -2.12
C PRO A 129 8.55 12.71 -2.91
N LEU A 130 7.88 11.70 -2.34
CA LEU A 130 7.74 10.37 -2.94
C LEU A 130 7.25 10.40 -4.39
N PHE A 131 6.26 11.24 -4.71
CA PHE A 131 5.72 11.31 -6.08
C PHE A 131 6.78 11.76 -7.11
N GLN A 132 7.71 12.63 -6.72
CA GLN A 132 8.80 13.08 -7.60
C GLN A 132 9.84 11.98 -7.76
N SER A 133 10.21 11.31 -6.66
CA SER A 133 11.12 10.17 -6.66
C SER A 133 10.59 9.03 -7.56
N LEU A 134 9.31 8.67 -7.43
CA LEU A 134 8.66 7.66 -8.26
C LEU A 134 8.60 8.07 -9.73
N ALA A 135 8.24 9.33 -10.04
CA ALA A 135 8.20 9.80 -11.42
C ALA A 135 9.57 9.68 -12.11
N GLN A 136 10.64 10.01 -11.37
CA GLN A 136 12.01 9.86 -11.84
C GLN A 136 12.41 8.41 -12.03
N SER A 137 12.16 7.54 -11.04
CA SER A 137 12.50 6.10 -11.12
C SER A 137 11.73 5.37 -12.21
N LEU A 138 10.50 5.78 -12.53
CA LEU A 138 9.68 5.20 -13.59
C LEU A 138 9.99 5.77 -14.99
N ALA A 139 11.02 6.61 -15.13
CA ALA A 139 11.38 7.32 -16.36
C ALA A 139 10.19 8.10 -16.99
N ARG A 140 9.19 8.46 -16.18
CA ARG A 140 8.07 9.30 -16.60
C ARG A 140 8.56 10.74 -16.52
N GLY A 141 9.28 11.18 -17.55
CA GLY A 141 9.81 12.55 -17.71
C GLY A 141 8.76 13.64 -17.90
N GLY A 142 7.53 13.43 -17.43
CA GLY A 142 6.44 14.41 -17.44
C GLY A 142 6.06 14.76 -16.01
N GLY A 143 5.75 16.04 -15.76
CA GLY A 143 5.34 16.51 -14.44
C GLY A 143 4.17 15.71 -13.83
N ALA A 144 4.02 15.78 -12.52
CA ALA A 144 2.91 15.13 -11.82
C ALA A 144 1.60 15.85 -12.13
N THR A 145 0.57 15.09 -12.52
CA THR A 145 -0.79 15.60 -12.69
C THR A 145 -1.62 15.19 -11.48
N LEU A 146 -2.36 16.15 -10.90
CA LEU A 146 -3.32 15.83 -9.85
C LEU A 146 -4.55 15.13 -10.47
N PRO A 147 -5.03 14.02 -9.89
CA PRO A 147 -6.14 13.26 -10.47
C PRO A 147 -7.47 13.98 -10.28
N VAL A 148 -8.42 13.73 -11.18
CA VAL A 148 -9.84 14.02 -10.91
C VAL A 148 -10.33 12.97 -9.92
N PRO A 149 -10.80 13.34 -8.72
CA PRO A 149 -11.20 12.36 -7.73
C PRO A 149 -12.56 11.75 -8.07
N LEU A 150 -12.66 10.43 -7.93
CA LEU A 150 -13.93 9.70 -7.94
C LEU A 150 -14.31 9.46 -6.48
N MET A 151 -15.27 10.22 -5.98
CA MET A 151 -15.59 10.27 -4.55
C MET A 151 -16.82 9.43 -4.26
N ASN A 152 -16.63 8.27 -3.65
CA ASN A 152 -17.74 7.45 -3.16
C ASN A 152 -18.49 8.18 -2.04
N ILE A 153 -19.78 8.42 -2.26
CA ILE A 153 -20.65 9.14 -1.30
C ILE A 153 -21.81 8.30 -0.80
N LEU A 154 -22.07 7.14 -1.43
CA LEU A 154 -23.16 6.25 -1.06
C LEU A 154 -22.78 4.81 -1.40
N ASN A 155 -22.95 3.93 -0.42
CA ASN A 155 -22.57 2.52 -0.49
C ASN A 155 -23.81 1.63 -0.59
N GLY A 156 -23.67 0.54 -1.34
CA GLY A 156 -24.60 -0.59 -1.39
C GLY A 156 -23.82 -1.91 -1.40
N GLY A 157 -24.50 -2.99 -1.80
CA GLY A 157 -23.91 -4.32 -1.91
C GLY A 157 -23.21 -4.78 -0.63
N LYS A 158 -22.03 -5.40 -0.75
CA LYS A 158 -21.28 -5.91 0.43
C LYS A 158 -20.78 -4.83 1.38
N HIS A 159 -20.84 -3.56 0.99
CA HIS A 159 -20.33 -2.44 1.78
C HIS A 159 -21.42 -1.76 2.63
N ALA A 160 -22.70 -2.12 2.46
CA ALA A 160 -23.80 -1.56 3.24
C ALA A 160 -24.93 -2.56 3.49
N ASP A 161 -25.56 -2.48 4.66
CA ASP A 161 -26.74 -3.28 5.01
C ASP A 161 -28.02 -2.60 4.50
N ASN A 162 -28.16 -2.50 3.18
CA ASN A 162 -29.30 -1.87 2.51
C ASN A 162 -29.70 -2.63 1.23
N ALA A 163 -30.84 -2.23 0.64
CA ALA A 163 -31.40 -2.90 -0.55
C ALA A 163 -30.74 -2.50 -1.89
N LEU A 164 -29.60 -1.79 -1.87
CA LEU A 164 -28.95 -1.34 -3.09
C LEU A 164 -27.99 -2.40 -3.61
N ASP A 165 -28.22 -2.86 -4.84
CA ASP A 165 -27.36 -3.86 -5.47
C ASP A 165 -25.98 -3.30 -5.88
N PHE A 166 -25.92 -2.02 -6.27
CA PHE A 166 -24.67 -1.37 -6.68
C PHE A 166 -23.81 -1.04 -5.46
N GLN A 167 -22.53 -1.41 -5.53
CA GLN A 167 -21.62 -1.32 -4.38
C GLN A 167 -21.22 0.11 -4.03
N GLU A 168 -20.98 0.97 -5.02
CA GLU A 168 -20.48 2.34 -4.82
C GLU A 168 -21.10 3.32 -5.81
N PHE A 169 -21.59 4.44 -5.30
CA PHE A 169 -22.09 5.57 -6.09
C PHE A 169 -21.17 6.76 -5.86
N MET A 170 -20.56 7.24 -6.94
CA MET A 170 -19.49 8.24 -6.88
C MET A 170 -19.90 9.56 -7.51
N VAL A 171 -19.46 10.67 -6.91
CA VAL A 171 -19.48 12.00 -7.55
C VAL A 171 -18.11 12.34 -8.10
N VAL A 172 -18.10 12.99 -9.27
CA VAL A 172 -16.88 13.30 -10.01
C VAL A 172 -16.89 14.78 -10.41
N PRO A 173 -16.13 15.65 -9.73
CA PRO A 173 -16.11 17.10 -9.99
C PRO A 173 -15.20 17.45 -11.20
N VAL A 174 -15.55 16.94 -12.38
CA VAL A 174 -14.72 17.00 -13.61
C VAL A 174 -14.37 18.41 -14.11
N ARG A 175 -15.11 19.44 -13.68
CA ARG A 175 -14.90 20.84 -14.07
C ARG A 175 -14.22 21.70 -13.00
N ALA A 176 -13.79 21.12 -11.89
CA ALA A 176 -13.08 21.86 -10.87
C ALA A 176 -11.73 22.38 -11.41
N PRO A 177 -11.38 23.67 -11.20
CA PRO A 177 -10.14 24.24 -11.73
C PRO A 177 -8.88 23.75 -11.01
N ALA A 178 -9.03 23.13 -9.84
CA ALA A 178 -7.95 22.57 -9.04
C ALA A 178 -8.46 21.40 -8.19
N PHE A 179 -7.54 20.54 -7.74
CA PHE A 179 -7.87 19.43 -6.82
C PHE A 179 -8.51 19.91 -5.51
N SER A 180 -8.06 21.05 -4.97
CA SER A 180 -8.64 21.64 -3.76
C SER A 180 -10.12 22.01 -3.95
N GLU A 181 -10.47 22.56 -5.11
CA GLU A 181 -11.86 22.88 -5.46
C GLU A 181 -12.69 21.61 -5.69
N ALA A 182 -12.11 20.61 -6.36
CA ALA A 182 -12.74 19.30 -6.51
C ALA A 182 -13.07 18.67 -5.15
N LEU A 183 -12.13 18.72 -4.20
CA LEU A 183 -12.31 18.21 -2.84
C LEU A 183 -13.40 18.95 -2.09
N ARG A 184 -13.41 20.29 -2.16
CA ARG A 184 -14.44 21.12 -1.53
C ARG A 184 -15.84 20.79 -2.08
N MET A 185 -15.99 20.74 -3.41
CA MET A 185 -17.25 20.39 -4.07
C MET A 185 -17.78 19.02 -3.62
N GLY A 186 -16.91 18.02 -3.55
CA GLY A 186 -17.26 16.69 -3.06
C GLY A 186 -17.70 16.66 -1.60
N ALA A 187 -16.95 17.34 -0.72
CA ALA A 187 -17.26 17.41 0.71
C ALA A 187 -18.59 18.14 0.98
N GLU A 188 -18.84 19.27 0.32
CA GLU A 188 -20.11 20.00 0.41
C GLU A 188 -21.29 19.13 -0.07
N THR A 189 -21.09 18.39 -1.17
CA THR A 189 -22.10 17.45 -1.69
C THR A 189 -22.40 16.33 -0.70
N TYR A 190 -21.36 15.72 -0.11
CA TYR A 190 -21.51 14.67 0.91
C TYR A 190 -22.30 15.16 2.14
N HIS A 191 -21.96 16.35 2.66
CA HIS A 191 -22.65 16.92 3.80
C HIS A 191 -24.09 17.34 3.48
N ALA A 192 -24.36 17.81 2.26
CA ALA A 192 -25.72 18.11 1.83
C ALA A 192 -26.56 16.84 1.74
N LEU A 193 -26.01 15.74 1.20
CA LEU A 193 -26.68 14.45 1.10
C LEU A 193 -27.07 13.89 2.48
N HIS A 194 -26.18 14.00 3.48
CA HIS A 194 -26.46 13.52 4.84
C HIS A 194 -27.63 14.25 5.54
N ARG A 195 -28.03 15.44 5.09
CA ARG A 195 -29.15 16.19 5.69
C ARG A 195 -30.52 15.70 5.20
N VAL A 196 -30.54 14.84 4.19
CA VAL A 196 -31.75 14.25 3.60
C VAL A 196 -31.96 12.87 4.19
#